data_AF-A0A0B2NXQ9-F1
#
_entry.id   AF-A0A0B2NXQ9-F1
#
_cell.length_a   1.000
_cell.length_b   1.000
_cell.length_c   1.000
_cell.angle_alpha   90.00
_cell.angle_beta   90.00
_cell.angle_gamma   90.00
#
_symmetry.space_group_name_H-M   'P 1'
#
loop_
_entity.id
_entity.type
_entity.pdbx_description
1 polymer ?
#
loop_
_entity_poly.entity_id
_entity_poly.type
_entity_poly.pdbx_seq_one_letter_code
_entity_poly.pdbx_strand_id
1 'polypeptide(L)' 'MDSFSLLHNSKHLFLVQHLIAELNEILANDAVDEGGLWKKKLTDQSLKLFEFLPKAMQEQLMLERDPHGNVQVLNVL' A
#
# COMPACT_ATOMS: atom_id res chain seq x y z
N MET A 1 0.41 -13.40 -25.30
CA MET A 1 0.76 -12.61 -24.10
C MET A 1 2.26 -12.39 -24.14
N ASP A 2 2.66 -11.16 -24.38
CA ASP A 2 4.03 -10.75 -24.73
C ASP A 2 4.85 -10.38 -23.48
N SER A 3 6.17 -10.55 -23.59
CA SER A 3 7.12 -10.32 -22.49
C SER A 3 7.09 -8.89 -21.92
N PHE A 4 6.67 -7.92 -22.74
CA PHE A 4 6.47 -6.53 -22.32
C PHE A 4 5.28 -6.40 -21.34
N SER A 5 4.16 -7.06 -21.65
CA SER A 5 2.98 -7.11 -20.78
C SER A 5 3.25 -7.86 -19.46
N LEU A 6 4.07 -8.92 -19.49
CA LEU A 6 4.47 -9.64 -18.27
C LEU A 6 5.39 -8.80 -17.36
N LEU A 7 6.38 -8.11 -17.94
CA LEU A 7 7.27 -7.22 -17.17
C LEU A 7 6.50 -6.03 -16.58
N HIS A 8 5.54 -5.48 -17.33
CA HIS A 8 4.70 -4.36 -16.87
C HIS A 8 3.82 -4.77 -15.68
N ASN A 9 3.15 -5.93 -15.77
CA ASN A 9 2.35 -6.46 -14.65
C ASN A 9 3.22 -6.79 -13.42
N SER A 10 4.40 -7.37 -13.62
CA SER A 10 5.34 -7.66 -12.53
C SER A 10 5.87 -6.40 -11.83
N LYS A 11 6.10 -5.32 -12.57
CA LYS A 11 6.49 -4.02 -11.99
C LYS A 11 5.39 -3.42 -11.12
N HIS A 12 4.13 -3.50 -11.57
CA HIS A 12 2.99 -3.02 -10.78
C HIS A 12 2.83 -3.81 -9.47
N LEU A 13 2.95 -5.13 -9.52
CA LEU A 13 2.90 -5.97 -8.33
C LEU A 13 4.00 -5.61 -7.32
N PHE A 14 5.23 -5.39 -7.81
CA PHE A 14 6.35 -4.98 -6.96
C PHE A 14 6.11 -3.63 -6.27
N LEU A 15 5.62 -2.62 -7.01
CA LEU A 15 5.34 -1.30 -6.45
C LEU A 15 4.24 -1.34 -5.38
N VAL A 16 3.20 -2.16 -5.60
CA VAL A 16 2.13 -2.36 -4.60
C VAL A 16 2.68 -3.02 -3.34
N GLN A 17 3.52 -4.05 -3.46
CA GLN A 17 4.12 -4.69 -2.28
C GLN A 17 5.06 -3.75 -1.52
N HIS A 18 5.81 -2.90 -2.24
CA HIS A 18 6.67 -1.90 -1.62
C HIS A 18 5.86 -0.87 -0.82
N LEU A 19 4.77 -0.36 -1.40
CA LEU A 19 3.83 0.53 -0.70
C LEU A 19 3.28 -0.14 0.57
N ILE A 20 2.81 -1.38 0.49
CA ILE A 20 2.27 -2.10 1.65
C ILE A 20 3.33 -2.24 2.76
N ALA A 21 4.58 -2.53 2.41
CA ALA A 21 5.67 -2.64 3.38
C ALA A 21 5.93 -1.30 4.10
N GLU A 22 6.04 -0.20 3.36
CA GLU A 22 6.22 1.14 3.96
C GLU A 22 5.05 1.52 4.87
N LEU A 23 3.80 1.24 4.44
CA LEU A 23 2.62 1.51 5.26
C LEU A 23 2.63 0.68 6.55
N ASN A 24 3.03 -0.59 6.49
CA ASN A 24 3.13 -1.44 7.68
C ASN A 24 4.18 -0.92 8.66
N GLU A 25 5.33 -0.46 8.17
CA GLU A 25 6.37 0.12 9.03
C GLU A 25 5.89 1.41 9.70
N ILE A 26 5.17 2.26 8.96
CA ILE A 26 4.55 3.47 9.49
C ILE A 26 3.51 3.10 10.54
N LEU A 27 2.54 2.23 10.23
CA LEU A 27 1.48 1.83 11.16
C LEU A 27 2.00 1.14 12.43
N ALA A 28 3.11 0.40 12.34
CA ALA A 28 3.67 -0.34 13.47
C ALA A 28 4.57 0.52 14.37
N ASN A 29 5.31 1.49 13.82
CA ASN A 29 6.29 2.27 14.56
C ASN A 29 5.86 3.72 14.83
N ASP A 30 4.90 4.23 14.07
CA ASP A 30 4.45 5.61 14.12
C ASP A 30 2.92 5.70 14.19
N ALA A 31 2.42 6.65 14.97
CA ALA A 31 1.00 6.95 14.91
C ALA A 31 0.68 7.62 13.55
N VAL A 32 -0.34 7.11 12.85
CA VAL A 32 -0.92 7.80 11.70
C VAL A 32 -1.58 9.08 12.21
N ASP A 33 -0.90 10.22 12.04
CA ASP A 33 -1.44 11.51 12.47
C ASP A 33 -2.69 11.85 11.65
N GLU A 34 -3.74 12.36 12.30
CA GLU A 34 -4.96 12.87 11.64
C GLU A 34 -4.64 13.98 10.60
N GLY A 35 -3.51 14.68 10.77
CA GLY A 35 -3.01 15.69 9.84
C GLY A 35 -2.34 15.15 8.58
N GLY A 36 -2.22 13.82 8.42
CA GLY A 36 -1.65 13.20 7.22
C GLY A 36 -0.15 13.38 7.04
N LEU A 37 0.59 13.76 8.09
CA LEU A 37 2.05 13.98 8.03
C LEU A 37 2.83 12.70 7.73
N TRP A 38 2.28 11.55 8.14
CA TRP A 38 2.83 10.22 7.84
C TRP A 38 3.04 9.97 6.33
N LYS A 39 2.26 10.62 5.45
CA LYS A 39 2.42 10.52 3.99
C LYS A 39 3.78 10.99 3.51
N LYS A 40 4.44 11.89 4.25
CA LYS A 40 5.81 12.37 3.94
C LYS A 40 6.89 11.33 4.20
N LYS A 41 6.56 10.23 4.90
CA LYS A 41 7.46 9.12 5.17
C LYS A 41 7.47 8.08 4.05
N LEU A 42 6.46 8.10 3.17
CA LEU A 42 6.44 7.28 1.96
C LEU A 42 7.42 7.84 0.93
N THR A 43 8.01 6.95 0.12
CA THR A 43 8.66 7.37 -1.12
C THR A 43 7.69 8.08 -2.07
N ASP A 44 8.20 8.98 -2.91
CA ASP A 44 7.40 9.67 -3.94
C ASP A 44 6.61 8.72 -4.84
N GLN A 45 7.17 7.54 -5.14
CA GLN A 45 6.49 6.54 -5.97
C GLN A 45 5.32 5.89 -5.22
N SER A 46 5.53 5.53 -3.95
CA SER A 46 4.49 4.94 -3.11
C SER A 46 3.39 5.94 -2.79
N LEU A 47 3.72 7.21 -2.53
CA LEU A 47 2.72 8.25 -2.32
C LEU A 47 1.83 8.43 -3.55
N LYS A 48 2.44 8.54 -4.75
CA LYS A 48 1.68 8.64 -6.01
C LYS A 48 0.81 7.41 -6.25
N LEU A 49 1.31 6.22 -5.95
CA LEU A 49 0.53 4.99 -6.08
C LEU A 49 -0.64 5.00 -5.08
N PHE A 50 -0.39 5.36 -3.84
CA PHE A 50 -1.42 5.45 -2.80
C PHE A 50 -2.52 6.45 -3.17
N GLU A 51 -2.16 7.63 -3.64
CA GLU A 51 -3.12 8.66 -4.10
C GLU A 51 -3.88 8.26 -5.37
N PHE A 52 -3.27 7.41 -6.21
CA PHE A 52 -3.91 6.87 -7.40
C PHE A 52 -4.95 5.78 -7.08
N LEU A 53 -4.80 5.07 -5.96
CA LEU A 53 -5.77 4.06 -5.55
C LEU A 53 -7.12 4.71 -5.21
N PRO A 54 -8.26 4.05 -5.49
CA PRO A 54 -9.58 4.48 -5.02
C PRO A 54 -9.60 4.60 -3.50
N LYS A 55 -10.39 5.55 -2.99
CA LYS A 55 -10.50 5.84 -1.56
C LYS A 55 -10.77 4.61 -0.69
N ALA A 56 -11.63 3.70 -1.13
CA ALA A 56 -11.92 2.46 -0.43
C ALA A 56 -10.68 1.56 -0.24
N MET A 57 -9.78 1.50 -1.24
CA MET A 57 -8.53 0.74 -1.12
C MET A 57 -7.53 1.44 -0.20
N GLN A 58 -7.45 2.78 -0.26
CA GLN A 58 -6.61 3.56 0.66
C GLN A 58 -7.05 3.32 2.11
N GLU A 59 -8.36 3.36 2.37
CA GLU A 59 -8.95 3.08 3.69
C GLU A 59 -8.61 1.66 4.13
N GLN A 60 -8.78 0.66 3.27
CA GLN A 60 -8.43 -0.73 3.58
C GLN A 60 -6.95 -0.94 3.91
N LEU A 61 -6.04 -0.23 3.24
CA LEU A 61 -4.61 -0.29 3.53
C LEU A 61 -4.23 0.35 4.87
N MET A 62 -5.09 1.22 5.42
CA MET A 62 -4.88 1.94 6.66
C MET A 62 -5.62 1.34 7.86
N LEU A 63 -6.40 0.27 7.67
CA LEU A 63 -7.04 -0.44 8.77
C LEU A 63 -6.01 -1.19 9.61
N GLU A 64 -6.15 -1.14 10.94
CA GLU A 64 -5.32 -1.90 11.87
C GLU A 64 -5.37 -3.39 11.53
N ARG A 65 -4.18 -3.99 11.50
CA ARG A 65 -3.96 -5.41 11.31
C ARG A 65 -4.38 -6.15 12.57
N ASP A 66 -5.20 -7.19 12.43
CA ASP A 66 -5.44 -8.13 13.54
C ASP A 66 -4.10 -8.72 14.04
N PRO A 67 -3.97 -9.17 15.31
CA PRO A 67 -2.71 -9.56 15.95
C PRO A 67 -1.87 -10.63 15.21
N HIS A 68 -2.47 -11.31 14.23
CA HIS A 68 -1.82 -12.28 13.36
C HIS A 68 -1.20 -11.68 12.07
N GLY A 69 -1.28 -10.36 11.85
CA GLY A 69 -0.67 -9.69 10.70
C GLY A 69 -1.45 -9.84 9.38
N ASN A 70 -2.72 -10.26 9.43
CA ASN A 70 -3.60 -10.37 8.27
C ASN A 70 -4.47 -9.09 8.16
N VAL A 71 -4.27 -8.27 7.12
CA VAL A 71 -5.36 -7.38 6.66
C VAL A 71 -6.23 -8.40 5.96
N GLN A 72 -7.51 -8.53 6.32
CA GLN A 72 -8.46 -9.24 5.48
C GLN A 72 -8.62 -8.43 4.18
N VAL A 73 -7.63 -8.56 3.29
CA VAL A 73 -7.71 -8.11 1.91
C VAL A 73 -8.62 -9.14 1.28
N LEU A 74 -9.93 -8.88 1.34
CA LEU A 74 -10.97 -9.72 0.77
C LEU A 74 -10.50 -10.25 -0.59
N ASN A 75 -10.55 -11.57 -0.72
CA ASN A 75 -10.40 -12.33 -1.95
C ASN A 75 -11.13 -11.62 -3.11
N VAL A 76 -10.41 -10.85 -3.92
CA VAL A 76 -10.81 -10.48 -5.29
C VAL A 76 -9.57 -10.49 -6.16
N LEU A 77 -9.16 -11.71 -6.51
CA LEU A 77 -8.53 -12.05 -7.78
C LEU A 77 -9.40 -13.14 -8.43
#